data_AF-A0AAD8BM58-F1
#
_entry.id   AF-A0AAD8BM58-F1
#
_cell.length_a   1.000
_cell.length_b   1.000
_cell.length_c   1.000
_cell.angle_alpha   90.00
_cell.angle_beta   90.00
_cell.angle_gamma   90.00
#
_symmetry.space_group_name_H-M   'P 1'
#
loop_
_entity.id
_entity.type
_entity.pdbx_description
1 polymer ?
#
loop_
_entity_poly.entity_id
_entity_poly.type
_entity_poly.pdbx_seq_one_letter_code
_entity_poly.pdbx_strand_id
1 'polypeptide(L)'
;CAPPFYGIECTELCSLSCVDLLCTVDGYCYHCANGTGGAYCFDGCLEWCVEYEEFTNTTYSTPRAPNAPYQKQSGFQVENFWFYFMTIPLLCFVCFLECLRDHAHNRDLGSQPAQE
;
A
#
# COMPACT_ATOMS: atom_id res chain seq x y z
N CYS A 1 4.15 -29.46 -1.94
CA CYS A 1 4.05 -28.71 -0.68
C CYS A 1 2.73 -29.06 0.01
N ALA A 2 2.64 -28.93 1.33
CA ALA A 2 1.35 -29.07 2.02
C ALA A 2 0.54 -27.78 1.82
N PRO A 3 -0.76 -27.86 1.49
CA PRO A 3 -1.62 -26.66 1.42
C PRO A 3 -1.54 -25.88 2.75
N PRO A 4 -1.48 -24.54 2.74
CA PRO A 4 -1.67 -23.63 1.60
C PRO A 4 -0.38 -23.16 0.90
N PHE A 5 0.74 -23.87 1.09
CA PHE A 5 2.04 -23.42 0.58
C PHE A 5 2.37 -24.00 -0.81
N TYR A 6 3.09 -23.26 -1.64
CA TYR A 6 3.57 -23.68 -2.96
C TYR A 6 4.98 -23.16 -3.27
N GLY A 7 5.49 -23.54 -4.45
CA GLY A 7 6.83 -23.20 -4.92
C GLY A 7 7.85 -24.31 -4.65
N ILE A 8 9.04 -24.17 -5.24
CA ILE A 8 10.12 -25.15 -5.07
C ILE A 8 10.55 -25.31 -3.60
N GLU A 9 10.52 -24.21 -2.85
CA GLU A 9 10.88 -24.14 -1.43
C GLU A 9 9.66 -24.18 -0.49
N CYS A 10 8.43 -24.26 -1.03
CA CYS A 10 7.19 -24.26 -0.23
C CYS A 10 7.04 -23.06 0.73
N THR A 11 7.56 -21.89 0.37
CA THR A 11 7.52 -20.68 1.21
C THR A 11 6.44 -19.69 0.79
N GLU A 12 5.91 -19.83 -0.42
CA GLU A 12 4.88 -18.95 -0.97
C GLU A 12 3.48 -19.50 -0.66
N LEU A 13 2.49 -18.61 -0.54
CA LEU A 13 1.12 -18.94 -0.13
C LEU A 13 0.18 -18.88 -1.34
N CYS A 14 -0.61 -19.93 -1.56
CA CYS A 14 -1.61 -19.97 -2.62
C CYS A 14 -2.59 -18.79 -2.50
N SER A 15 -3.18 -18.38 -3.64
CA SER A 15 -4.28 -17.41 -3.63
C SER A 15 -5.42 -17.90 -2.72
N LEU A 16 -5.94 -17.01 -1.88
CA LEU A 16 -7.06 -17.29 -0.97
C LEU A 16 -8.35 -17.62 -1.71
N SER A 17 -8.43 -17.29 -3.00
CA SER A 17 -9.58 -17.57 -3.87
C SER A 17 -9.56 -18.99 -4.44
N CYS A 18 -8.45 -19.74 -4.29
CA CYS A 18 -8.40 -21.14 -4.71
C CYS A 18 -9.25 -22.02 -3.78
N VAL A 19 -9.99 -22.96 -4.34
CA VAL A 19 -10.72 -23.96 -3.53
C VAL A 19 -9.72 -24.80 -2.74
N ASP A 20 -10.01 -24.98 -1.45
CA ASP A 20 -9.18 -25.73 -0.49
C ASP A 20 -7.72 -25.22 -0.35
N LEU A 21 -7.42 -24.02 -0.85
CA LEU A 21 -6.07 -23.46 -0.99
C LEU A 21 -5.10 -24.39 -1.74
N LEU A 22 -5.63 -25.11 -2.74
CA LEU A 22 -4.84 -25.95 -3.62
C LEU A 22 -4.40 -25.16 -4.87
N CYS A 23 -3.09 -25.04 -5.05
CA CYS A 23 -2.51 -24.40 -6.22
C CYS A 23 -1.31 -25.18 -6.79
N THR A 24 -0.98 -24.91 -8.06
CA THR A 24 0.15 -25.50 -8.77
C THR A 24 1.48 -25.04 -8.18
N VAL A 25 2.59 -25.64 -8.64
CA VAL A 25 3.94 -25.21 -8.23
C VAL A 25 4.25 -23.76 -8.62
N ASP A 26 3.52 -23.22 -9.61
CA ASP A 26 3.63 -21.83 -10.05
C ASP A 26 2.63 -20.88 -9.35
N GLY A 27 1.79 -21.40 -8.45
CA GLY A 27 0.82 -20.61 -7.68
C GLY A 27 -0.58 -20.49 -8.28
N TYR A 28 -0.87 -21.18 -9.38
CA TYR A 28 -2.18 -21.13 -10.04
C TYR A 28 -3.20 -22.07 -9.39
N CYS A 29 -4.46 -21.65 -9.27
CA CYS A 29 -5.49 -22.48 -8.65
C CYS A 29 -5.83 -23.71 -9.51
N TYR A 30 -5.96 -24.89 -8.87
CA TYR A 30 -6.46 -26.08 -9.57
C TYR A 30 -7.96 -25.98 -9.88
N HIS A 31 -8.72 -25.44 -8.93
CA HIS A 31 -10.15 -25.28 -9.04
C HIS A 31 -10.58 -23.92 -8.48
N CYS A 32 -11.53 -23.30 -9.16
CA CYS A 32 -12.17 -22.07 -8.77
C CYS A 32 -13.58 -22.33 -8.25
N ALA A 33 -14.03 -21.52 -7.30
CA ALA A 33 -15.41 -21.54 -6.84
C ALA A 33 -16.36 -21.11 -7.97
N ASN A 34 -17.59 -21.63 -7.97
CA ASN A 34 -18.57 -21.33 -9.02
C ASN A 34 -18.76 -19.81 -9.22
N GLY A 35 -18.65 -19.35 -10.46
CA GLY A 35 -18.74 -17.93 -10.82
C GLY A 35 -17.41 -17.17 -10.81
N THR A 36 -16.32 -17.83 -10.41
CA THR A 36 -14.95 -17.30 -10.52
C THR A 36 -14.12 -18.12 -11.52
N GLY A 37 -13.14 -17.49 -12.13
CA GLY A 37 -12.32 -18.08 -13.18
C GLY A 37 -10.93 -17.43 -13.25
N GLY A 38 -10.15 -17.80 -14.26
CA GLY A 38 -8.79 -17.30 -14.39
C GLY A 38 -7.78 -18.02 -13.51
N ALA A 39 -6.50 -17.71 -13.69
CA ALA A 39 -5.39 -18.47 -13.10
C ALA A 39 -5.34 -18.40 -11.56
N TYR A 40 -5.98 -17.39 -10.98
CA TYR A 40 -6.05 -17.16 -9.53
C TYR A 40 -7.50 -17.07 -9.02
N CYS A 41 -8.48 -17.50 -9.82
CA CYS A 41 -9.91 -17.43 -9.49
C CYS A 41 -10.43 -16.02 -9.18
N PHE A 42 -9.91 -15.02 -9.90
CA PHE A 42 -10.38 -13.62 -9.82
C PHE A 42 -11.14 -13.17 -11.08
N ASP A 43 -11.11 -13.93 -12.18
CA ASP A 43 -11.89 -13.64 -13.38
C ASP A 43 -13.33 -14.12 -13.18
N GLY A 44 -14.10 -13.31 -12.49
CA GLY A 44 -15.51 -13.52 -12.22
C GLY A 44 -16.05 -12.28 -11.56
N CYS A 45 -16.91 -11.55 -12.25
CA CYS A 45 -17.65 -10.46 -11.62
C CYS A 45 -18.43 -11.06 -10.46
N LEU A 46 -18.07 -10.70 -9.23
CA LEU A 46 -19.08 -10.69 -8.19
C LEU A 46 -20.22 -9.79 -8.67
N GLU A 47 -21.43 -10.07 -8.23
CA GLU A 47 -22.64 -9.30 -8.58
C GLU A 47 -22.48 -7.79 -8.31
N TRP A 48 -21.52 -7.39 -7.46
CA TRP A 48 -21.13 -5.99 -7.21
C TRP A 48 -20.22 -5.35 -8.27
N CYS A 49 -19.64 -6.11 -9.20
CA CYS A 49 -18.87 -5.58 -10.33
C CYS A 49 -19.76 -5.05 -11.48
N VAL A 50 -21.08 -5.25 -11.42
CA VAL A 50 -22.03 -4.85 -12.47
C VAL A 50 -22.25 -3.33 -12.51
N GLU A 51 -21.85 -2.57 -11.49
CA GLU A 51 -22.14 -1.12 -11.43
C GLU A 51 -21.10 -0.21 -12.12
N TYR A 52 -20.08 -0.77 -12.79
CA TYR A 52 -19.10 0.03 -13.54
C TYR A 52 -19.18 -0.14 -15.07
N GLU A 53 -20.09 -0.97 -15.59
CA GLU A 53 -20.23 -1.20 -17.04
C GLU A 53 -21.17 -0.22 -17.77
N GLU A 54 -21.71 0.80 -17.08
CA GLU A 54 -22.54 1.81 -17.73
C GLU A 54 -21.80 3.12 -18.09
N PHE A 55 -20.57 3.33 -17.59
CA PHE A 55 -19.78 4.54 -17.91
C PHE A 55 -18.78 4.35 -19.08
N THR A 56 -18.47 3.11 -19.48
CA THR A 56 -17.43 2.83 -20.50
C THR A 56 -17.98 2.40 -21.86
N ASN A 57 -19.29 2.46 -22.09
CA ASN A 57 -19.92 2.12 -23.38
C ASN A 57 -19.70 3.17 -24.49
N THR A 58 -18.62 3.95 -24.40
CA THR A 58 -18.12 4.72 -25.54
C THR A 58 -16.73 4.21 -25.90
N THR A 59 -16.72 3.21 -26.77
CA THR A 59 -15.62 2.86 -27.68
C THR A 59 -14.35 2.33 -27.01
N TYR A 60 -14.16 1.01 -26.97
CA TYR A 60 -12.94 0.32 -27.44
C TYR A 60 -13.23 -1.19 -27.49
N SER A 61 -13.74 -1.65 -28.63
CA SER A 61 -13.71 -3.05 -29.02
C SER A 61 -12.28 -3.44 -29.37
N THR A 62 -11.59 -4.19 -28.53
CA THR A 62 -10.40 -4.96 -28.95
C THR A 62 -10.17 -6.21 -28.08
N PRO A 63 -9.60 -7.29 -28.67
CA PRO A 63 -9.82 -8.67 -28.26
C PRO A 63 -8.89 -9.16 -27.14
N ARG A 64 -9.35 -10.23 -26.45
CA ARG A 64 -8.61 -11.14 -25.57
C ARG A 64 -7.09 -11.11 -25.79
N ALA A 65 -6.37 -10.54 -24.83
CA ALA A 65 -4.94 -10.76 -24.64
C ALA A 65 -4.75 -11.46 -23.28
N PRO A 66 -4.46 -12.77 -23.23
CA PRO A 66 -3.95 -13.38 -22.02
C PRO A 66 -2.47 -13.04 -22.00
N ASN A 67 -2.06 -12.12 -21.13
CA ASN A 67 -0.69 -11.83 -20.67
C ASN A 67 -0.59 -10.34 -20.36
N ALA A 68 -1.32 -9.88 -19.35
CA ALA A 68 -0.90 -8.69 -18.62
C ALA A 68 0.06 -9.17 -17.52
N PRO A 69 1.38 -8.95 -17.61
CA PRO A 69 2.27 -9.19 -16.49
C PRO A 69 1.81 -8.29 -15.34
N TYR A 70 1.66 -8.89 -14.15
CA TYR A 70 1.37 -8.22 -12.89
C TYR A 70 2.19 -6.93 -12.81
N GLN A 71 1.52 -5.78 -12.93
CA GLN A 71 2.12 -4.50 -12.58
C GLN A 71 2.44 -4.60 -11.10
N LYS A 72 3.74 -4.65 -10.77
CA LYS A 72 4.21 -4.34 -9.43
C LYS A 72 3.68 -2.94 -9.14
N GLN A 73 2.58 -2.86 -8.41
CA GLN A 73 2.11 -1.61 -7.84
C GLN A 73 3.20 -1.23 -6.85
N SER A 74 4.15 -0.41 -7.31
CA SER A 74 5.03 0.33 -6.43
C SER A 74 4.14 1.33 -5.72
N GLY A 75 3.38 0.83 -4.75
CA GLY A 75 2.66 1.64 -3.80
C GLY A 75 3.71 2.45 -3.09
N PHE A 76 3.75 3.75 -3.41
CA PHE A 76 4.28 4.74 -2.50
C PHE A 76 3.66 4.41 -1.14
N GLN A 77 4.47 3.97 -0.17
CA GLN A 77 3.99 3.55 1.16
C GLN A 77 3.47 4.78 1.91
N VAL A 78 2.24 5.21 1.57
CA VAL A 78 1.60 6.41 2.13
C VAL A 78 1.16 6.21 3.58
N GLU A 79 1.28 5.00 4.12
CA GLU A 79 0.83 4.62 5.47
C GLU A 79 1.49 5.49 6.56
N ASN A 80 2.68 6.04 6.29
CA ASN A 80 3.42 6.87 7.25
C ASN A 80 3.49 8.36 6.88
N PHE A 81 2.89 8.80 5.77
CA PHE A 81 2.95 10.21 5.33
C PHE A 81 2.37 11.17 6.40
N TRP A 82 1.26 10.78 7.01
CA TRP A 82 0.60 11.56 8.05
C TRP A 82 1.46 11.73 9.32
N PHE A 83 2.27 10.73 9.67
CA PHE A 83 3.17 10.81 10.80
C PHE A 83 4.25 11.86 10.55
N TYR A 84 4.89 11.85 9.38
CA TYR A 84 5.90 12.87 9.02
C TYR A 84 5.30 14.26 8.91
N PHE A 85 4.11 14.39 8.30
CA PHE A 85 3.44 15.68 8.14
C PHE A 85 3.11 16.36 9.47
N MET A 86 2.82 15.58 10.53
CA MET A 86 2.50 16.13 11.86
C MET A 86 3.72 16.25 12.78
N THR A 87 4.69 15.35 12.68
CA THR A 87 5.88 15.36 13.56
C THR A 87 6.91 16.41 13.18
N ILE A 88 7.15 16.64 11.89
CA ILE A 88 8.10 17.64 11.39
C ILE A 88 7.75 19.07 11.88
N PRO A 89 6.52 19.59 11.70
CA PRO A 89 6.20 20.93 12.17
C PRO A 89 6.22 21.05 13.70
N LEU A 90 5.86 19.98 14.43
CA LEU A 90 5.93 19.95 15.89
C LEU A 90 7.38 20.07 16.37
N LEU A 91 8.30 19.30 15.78
CA LEU A 91 9.73 19.38 16.10
C LEU A 91 10.31 20.75 15.75
N CYS A 92 9.98 21.29 14.57
CA CYS A 92 10.39 22.64 14.20
C CYS A 92 9.89 23.70 15.19
N PHE A 93 8.64 23.58 15.66
CA PHE A 93 8.06 24.50 16.63
C PHE A 93 8.74 24.40 18.00
N VAL A 94 9.01 23.19 18.50
CA VAL A 94 9.74 22.98 19.76
C VAL A 94 11.15 23.57 19.68
N CYS A 95 11.90 23.29 18.60
CA CYS A 95 13.22 23.87 18.38
C CYS A 95 13.18 25.40 18.29
N PHE A 96 12.15 25.97 17.67
CA PHE A 96 11.97 27.42 17.60
C PHE A 96 11.73 28.03 18.99
N LEU A 97 10.90 27.40 19.82
CA LEU A 97 10.66 27.86 21.20
C LEU A 97 11.90 27.79 22.08
N GLU A 98 12.72 26.74 21.94
CA GLU A 98 14.00 26.62 22.66
C GLU A 98 14.99 27.70 22.21
N CYS A 99 15.13 27.92 20.90
CA CYS A 99 15.98 28.99 20.36
C CYS A 99 15.54 30.38 20.84
N LEU A 100 14.23 30.62 20.91
CA LEU A 100 13.68 31.88 21.40
C LEU A 100 13.90 32.07 22.91
N ARG A 101 13.87 30.97 23.68
CA ARG A 101 14.20 30.97 25.11
C ARG A 101 15.69 31.25 25.34
N ASP A 102 16.57 30.63 24.57
CA ASP A 102 18.01 30.89 24.64
C ASP A 102 18.36 32.31 24.23
N HIS A 103 17.68 32.84 23.20
CA HIS A 103 17.83 34.24 22.82
C HIS A 103 17.31 35.19 23.91
N ALA A 104 16.21 34.86 24.58
CA ALA A 104 15.72 35.65 25.72
C ALA A 104 16.72 35.63 26.88
N HIS A 105 17.28 34.46 27.21
CA HIS A 105 18.28 34.33 28.27
C HIS A 105 19.59 35.08 27.95
N ASN A 106 20.08 34.99 26.71
CA ASN A 106 21.23 35.78 26.26
C ASN A 106 20.95 37.29 26.27
N ARG A 107 19.69 37.71 26.03
CA ARG A 107 19.31 39.11 26.11
C ARG A 107 19.31 39.64 27.54
N ASP A 108 18.95 38.80 28.52
CA ASP A 108 19.02 39.15 29.93
C ASP A 108 20.49 39.32 30.39
N LEU A 109 21.40 38.42 29.99
CA LEU A 109 22.85 38.55 30.30
C LEU A 109 23.51 39.75 29.60
N GLY A 110 23.07 40.12 28.40
CA GLY A 110 23.57 41.30 27.69
C GLY A 110 23.07 42.64 28.23
N SER A 111 22.10 42.63 29.16
CA SER A 111 21.51 43.84 29.74
C SER A 111 22.08 44.23 31.10
N GLN A 112 22.98 43.42 31.67
CA GLN A 112 23.58 43.72 32.97
C GLN A 112 24.51 44.94 32.81
N PRO A 113 24.17 46.13 33.38
CA PRO A 113 25.04 47.28 33.28
C PRO A 113 26.33 46.96 34.03
N ALA A 114 27.46 47.28 33.40
CA ALA A 114 28.75 47.31 34.07
C ALA A 114 28.64 48.24 35.29
N GLN A 115 28.52 47.65 36.48
CA GLN A 115 28.90 48.30 37.72
C GLN A 115 30.32 47.83 38.02
N GLU A 116 31.31 48.64 37.63
CA GLU A 116 32.24 49.37 38.52
C GLU A 116 33.22 50.19 37.67
#